data_AF-A0A2M9H206-F1
#
_entry.id   AF-A0A2M9H206-F1
#
_cell.length_a   1.000
_cell.length_b   1.000
_cell.length_c   1.000
_cell.angle_alpha   90.00
_cell.angle_beta   90.00
_cell.angle_gamma   90.00
#
_symmetry.space_group_name_H-M   'P 1'
#
loop_
_entity.id
_entity.type
_entity.pdbx_description
1 polymer ?
#
loop_
_entity_poly.entity_id
_entity_poly.type
_entity_poly.pdbx_seq_one_letter_code
_entity_poly.pdbx_strand_id
1 'polypeptide(L)' 'MKIRHYEPYAPLRARAYPAIGDQLDAIMKFAAHLQASGQALPAEVTQWVAQCQGVKQRYPKPVIDAEGGTP' A
#
# COMPACT_ATOMS: atom_id res chain seq x y z
N MET A 1 31.49 -9.69 33.13
CA MET A 1 30.60 -8.59 32.68
C MET A 1 29.85 -9.09 31.46
N LYS A 2 28.51 -9.24 31.52
CA LYS A 2 27.70 -9.71 30.38
C LYS A 2 27.31 -8.48 29.55
N ILE A 3 27.93 -8.29 28.39
CA ILE A 3 27.53 -7.26 27.43
C ILE A 3 26.16 -7.69 26.86
N ARG A 4 25.10 -6.93 27.18
CA ARG A 4 23.80 -7.11 26.53
C ARG A 4 23.84 -6.34 25.22
N HIS A 5 23.87 -7.05 24.09
CA HIS A 5 23.65 -6.43 22.79
C HIS A 5 22.20 -5.91 22.75
N TYR A 6 22.04 -4.60 22.86
CA TYR A 6 20.78 -3.90 22.63
C TYR A 6 20.80 -3.39 21.20
N GLU A 7 20.18 -4.13 20.28
CA GLU A 7 19.88 -3.59 18.96
C GLU A 7 18.68 -2.64 19.06
N PRO A 8 18.78 -1.40 18.57
CA PRO A 8 17.64 -0.50 18.54
C PRO A 8 16.49 -1.11 17.71
N TYR A 9 15.26 -1.08 18.25
CA TYR A 9 14.10 -1.71 17.59
C TYR A 9 13.69 -1.00 16.28
N ALA A 10 13.97 0.29 16.15
CA ALA A 10 13.59 1.09 14.97
C ALA A 10 14.18 0.56 13.65
N PRO A 11 15.50 0.34 13.52
CA PRO A 11 16.09 -0.25 12.30
C PRO A 11 15.68 -1.71 12.07
N LEU A 12 15.32 -2.46 13.12
CA LEU A 12 14.76 -3.80 13.01
C LEU A 12 13.35 -3.79 12.38
N ARG A 13 12.53 -2.80 12.73
CA ARG A 13 11.19 -2.66 12.13
C ARG A 13 11.25 -2.13 10.71
N ALA A 14 12.08 -1.12 10.45
CA ALA A 14 12.20 -0.51 9.12
C ALA A 14 12.58 -1.54 8.05
N ARG A 15 13.46 -2.51 8.37
CA ARG A 15 13.85 -3.60 7.46
C ARG A 15 12.78 -4.69 7.30
N ALA A 16 11.86 -4.81 8.27
CA ALA A 16 10.86 -5.87 8.31
C ALA A 16 9.50 -5.44 7.75
N TYR A 17 9.21 -4.13 7.73
CA TYR A 17 7.97 -3.62 7.16
C TYR A 17 7.93 -3.79 5.64
N PRO A 18 6.73 -3.94 5.05
CA PRO A 18 6.57 -3.91 3.60
C PRO A 18 7.16 -2.64 2.99
N ALA A 19 7.41 -2.65 1.69
CA ALA A 19 7.81 -1.41 1.01
C ALA A 19 6.78 -0.30 1.27
N ILE A 20 7.24 0.94 1.46
CA ILE A 20 6.36 2.06 1.81
C ILE A 20 5.21 2.24 0.79
N GLY A 21 5.47 1.97 -0.49
CA GLY A 21 4.46 1.99 -1.54
C GLY A 21 3.34 0.97 -1.31
N ASP A 22 3.66 -0.23 -0.86
CA ASP A 22 2.67 -1.28 -0.58
C ASP A 22 1.82 -0.93 0.65
N GLN A 23 2.45 -0.34 1.67
CA GLN A 23 1.74 0.14 2.86
C GLN A 23 0.75 1.25 2.50
N LEU A 24 1.18 2.24 1.71
CA LEU A 24 0.31 3.32 1.23
C LEU A 24 -0.80 2.78 0.32
N ASP A 25 -0.50 1.79 -0.53
CA ASP A 25 -1.50 1.13 -1.37
C ASP A 25 -2.57 0.40 -0.54
N ALA A 26 -2.17 -0.26 0.54
CA ALA A 26 -3.08 -0.91 1.48
C ALA A 26 -4.01 0.11 2.17
N ILE A 27 -3.47 1.26 2.60
CA ILE A 27 -4.26 2.35 3.19
C ILE A 27 -5.26 2.91 2.17
N MET A 28 -4.84 3.12 0.92
CA MET A 28 -5.72 3.60 -0.14
C MET A 28 -6.86 2.61 -0.41
N LYS A 29 -6.55 1.31 -0.50
CA LYS A 29 -7.57 0.25 -0.67
C LYS A 29 -8.55 0.20 0.50
N PHE A 30 -8.05 0.37 1.72
CA PHE A 30 -8.90 0.44 2.91
C PHE A 30 -9.85 1.64 2.86
N ALA A 31 -9.35 2.83 2.52
CA ALA A 31 -10.19 4.01 2.32
C ALA A 31 -11.24 3.80 1.22
N ALA A 32 -10.85 3.22 0.08
CA ALA A 32 -11.77 2.88 -1.00
C ALA A 32 -12.87 1.90 -0.56
N HIS A 33 -12.52 0.91 0.27
CA HIS A 33 -13.48 -0.03 0.84
C HIS A 33 -14.50 0.69 1.75
N LEU A 34 -14.05 1.59 2.62
CA LEU A 34 -14.94 2.39 3.48
C LEU A 34 -15.90 3.27 2.65
N GLN A 35 -15.42 3.89 1.57
CA GLN A 35 -16.31 4.65 0.68
C GLN A 35 -17.35 3.76 0.01
N ALA A 36 -16.93 2.59 -0.48
CA ALA A 36 -17.82 1.63 -1.11
C ALA A 36 -18.86 1.07 -0.13
N SER A 37 -18.55 1.03 1.17
CA SER A 37 -19.50 0.66 2.22
C SER A 37 -20.43 1.81 2.66
N GLY A 38 -20.39 2.96 1.98
CA GLY A 38 -21.23 4.12 2.28
C GLY A 38 -20.74 4.99 3.44
N GLN A 39 -19.52 4.76 3.96
CA GLN A 39 -18.95 5.59 5.01
C GLN A 39 -18.56 6.95 4.44
N ALA A 40 -19.02 8.03 5.08
CA ALA A 40 -18.56 9.37 4.76
C ALA A 40 -17.09 9.53 5.16
N LEU A 41 -16.23 9.78 4.18
CA LEU A 41 -14.83 10.13 4.39
C LEU A 41 -14.59 11.63 4.14
N PRO A 42 -13.57 12.23 4.75
CA PRO A 42 -13.18 13.60 4.43
C PRO A 42 -12.96 13.81 2.93
N ALA A 43 -13.27 15.02 2.44
CA ALA A 43 -13.18 15.34 1.02
C ALA A 43 -11.77 15.10 0.45
N GLU A 44 -10.73 15.44 1.22
CA GLU A 44 -9.34 15.20 0.86
C GLU A 44 -9.02 13.71 0.65
N VAL A 45 -9.54 12.82 1.50
CA VAL A 45 -9.36 11.38 1.37
C VAL A 45 -10.08 10.86 0.14
N THR A 46 -11.28 11.37 -0.12
CA THR A 46 -12.07 11.00 -1.30
C THR A 46 -11.37 11.39 -2.59
N GLN A 47 -10.83 12.60 -2.65
CA GLN A 47 -10.06 13.08 -3.80
C GLN A 47 -8.77 12.27 -3.98
N TRP A 48 -8.07 11.98 -2.89
CA TRP A 48 -6.86 11.16 -2.93
C TRP A 48 -7.11 9.76 -3.47
N VAL A 49 -8.16 9.07 -3.00
CA VAL A 49 -8.55 7.75 -3.53
C VAL A 49 -8.87 7.83 -5.03
N ALA A 50 -9.65 8.83 -5.45
CA ALA A 50 -9.99 9.03 -6.86
C ALA A 50 -8.74 9.26 -7.74
N GLN A 51 -7.78 10.07 -7.26
CA GLN A 51 -6.51 10.29 -7.96
C GLN A 51 -5.71 8.99 -8.09
N CYS A 52 -5.54 8.23 -7.00
CA CYS A 52 -4.84 6.95 -7.03
C CYS A 52 -5.49 5.94 -7.97
N GLN A 53 -6.83 5.86 -7.99
CA GLN A 53 -7.57 5.00 -8.91
C GLN A 53 -7.39 5.45 -10.36
N GLY A 54 -7.42 6.76 -10.64
CA GLY A 54 -7.15 7.31 -11.97
C GLY A 54 -5.76 6.97 -12.49
N VAL A 55 -4.73 7.03 -11.64
CA VAL A 55 -3.37 6.58 -11.99
C VAL A 55 -3.36 5.10 -12.36
N LYS A 56 -4.01 4.24 -11.57
CA LYS A 56 -4.06 2.80 -11.82
C LYS A 56 -4.85 2.42 -13.08
N GLN A 57 -5.88 3.20 -13.41
CA GLN A 57 -6.63 3.02 -14.66
C GLN A 57 -5.79 3.46 -15.87
N ARG A 58 -5.03 4.55 -15.74
CA ARG A 58 -4.14 5.05 -16.79
C ARG A 58 -2.94 4.13 -17.03
N TYR A 59 -2.44 3.50 -15.98
CA TYR A 59 -1.29 2.60 -16.02
C TYR A 59 -1.66 1.25 -15.38
N PRO A 60 -2.43 0.41 -16.08
CA PRO A 60 -2.86 -0.87 -15.54
C PRO A 60 -1.66 -1.78 -15.28
N LYS A 61 -1.74 -2.60 -14.23
CA LYS A 61 -0.77 -3.67 -14.03
C LYS A 61 -0.88 -4.64 -15.21
N PRO A 62 0.24 -5.08 -15.81
CA PRO A 62 0.20 -6.13 -16.81
C PRO A 62 -0.53 -7.34 -16.23
N VAL A 63 -1.52 -7.84 -16.96
CA VAL A 63 -2.10 -9.15 -16.66
C VAL A 63 -1.06 -10.14 -17.13
N ILE A 64 -0.15 -10.51 -16.24
CA ILE A 64 0.71 -11.66 -16.45
C ILE A 64 -0.17 -12.85 -16.12
N ASP A 65 -0.81 -13.41 -17.14
CA ASP A 65 -1.49 -14.69 -16.99
C ASP A 65 -0.45 -15.67 -16.44
N ALA A 66 -0.81 -16.41 -15.38
CA ALA A 66 0.08 -17.33 -14.70
C ALA A 66 0.51 -18.54 -15.57
N GLU A 67 0.22 -18.52 -16.87
CA GLU A 67 0.68 -19.47 -17.86
C GLU A 67 1.53 -18.72 -18.88
N GLY A 68 2.85 -18.92 -18.79
CA GLY A 68 3.83 -18.17 -19.57
C GLY A 68 3.55 -18.15 -21.08
N GLY A 69 3.23 -16.97 -21.58
CA GLY A 69 3.21 -16.64 -23.00
C GLY A 69 3.62 -15.19 -23.16
N THR A 70 4.83 -14.98 -23.69
CA THR A 70 5.42 -13.66 -24.00
C THR A 70 4.59 -12.97 -25.13
N PRO A 71 4.63 -11.63 -25.27
CA PRO A 71 3.74 -10.88 -26.16
C PRO A 71 3.91 -11.21 -27.64
#